data_AF-A0A699ZDU3-F1
#
_entry.id   AF-A0A699ZDU3-F1
#
_cell.length_a   1.000
_cell.length_b   1.000
_cell.length_c   1.000
_cell.angle_alpha   90.00
_cell.angle_beta   90.00
_cell.angle_gamma   90.00
#
_symmetry.space_group_name_H-M   'P 1'
#
loop_
_entity.id
_entity.type
_entity.pdbx_description
1 polymer ?
#
loop_
_entity_poly.entity_id
_entity_poly.type
_entity_poly.pdbx_seq_one_letter_code
_entity_poly.pdbx_strand_id
1 'polypeptide(L)' 'PHRLMWRWNSLSHVKNDFFQYSTPSCLALGGDGHFALHLDQELLQGSSGLCGTFGSPCLSSSEEFRIALMEVWQP' A
#
# COMPACT_ATOMS: atom_id res chain seq x y z
N PRO A 1 -8.33 -14.16 8.87
CA PRO A 1 -7.28 -13.13 8.69
C PRO A 1 -6.57 -12.78 10.01
N HIS A 2 -5.24 -12.80 10.01
CA HIS A 2 -4.43 -12.37 11.16
C HIS A 2 -4.20 -10.85 11.08
N ARG A 3 -4.28 -10.16 12.22
CA ARG A 3 -3.95 -8.73 12.30
C ARG A 3 -2.44 -8.59 12.40
N LEU A 4 -1.83 -8.01 11.37
CA LEU A 4 -0.39 -7.77 11.29
C LEU A 4 -0.11 -6.27 11.09
N MET A 5 1.07 -5.82 11.49
CA MET A 5 1.56 -4.45 11.30
C MET A 5 2.93 -4.51 10.62
N TRP A 6 3.05 -3.90 9.45
CA TRP A 6 4.31 -3.78 8.71
C TRP A 6 4.88 -2.38 8.94
N ARG A 7 5.96 -2.30 9.72
CA ARG A 7 6.67 -1.04 9.99
C ARG A 7 7.63 -0.73 8.85
N TRP A 8 8.08 0.52 8.78
CA TRP A 8 9.17 0.89 7.87
C TRP A 8 10.37 -0.04 8.05
N ASN A 9 10.77 -0.71 6.97
CA ASN A 9 11.82 -1.70 6.99
C ASN A 9 13.20 -1.03 6.90
N SER A 10 13.57 -0.29 7.94
CA SER A 10 14.84 0.46 7.99
C SER A 10 16.11 -0.40 8.01
N LEU A 11 15.96 -1.72 8.19
CA LEU A 11 17.04 -2.71 8.25
C LEU A 11 17.25 -3.46 6.92
N SER A 12 16.45 -3.19 5.88
CA SER A 12 16.68 -3.78 4.56
C SER A 12 17.99 -3.29 3.95
N HIS A 13 18.63 -4.13 3.13
CA HIS A 13 19.83 -3.77 2.38
C HIS A 13 19.61 -2.59 1.42
N VAL A 14 18.38 -2.41 0.96
CA VAL A 14 17.93 -1.28 0.14
C VAL A 14 16.93 -0.49 0.97
N LYS A 15 17.43 0.54 1.66
CA LYS A 15 16.61 1.46 2.42
C LYS A 15 16.00 2.50 1.48
N ASN A 16 14.69 2.70 1.55
CA ASN A 16 13.98 3.77 0.87
C ASN A 16 12.95 4.41 1.81
N ASP A 17 12.47 5.60 1.48
CA ASP A 17 11.51 6.41 2.22
C ASP A 17 10.26 6.75 1.38
N PHE A 18 9.89 5.85 0.46
CA PHE A 18 8.74 6.00 -0.43
C PHE A 18 7.41 5.72 0.29
N PHE A 19 7.11 6.51 1.32
CA PHE A 19 5.99 6.25 2.21
C PHE A 19 4.62 6.49 1.57
N GLN A 20 4.49 7.57 0.81
CA GLN A 20 3.24 7.98 0.19
C GLN A 20 3.48 8.60 -1.18
N TYR A 21 2.58 8.36 -2.10
CA TYR A 21 2.55 8.95 -3.43
C TYR A 21 1.10 9.21 -3.81
N SER A 22 0.82 10.38 -4.40
CA SER A 22 -0.51 10.67 -4.91
C SER A 22 -0.43 11.64 -6.07
N THR A 23 -1.32 11.42 -7.02
CA THR A 23 -1.60 12.31 -8.15
C THR A 23 -3.13 12.45 -8.26
N PRO A 24 -3.65 13.30 -9.15
CA PRO A 24 -5.07 13.28 -9.48
C PRO A 24 -5.58 11.91 -9.96
N SER A 25 -4.69 11.01 -10.41
CA SER A 25 -5.06 9.70 -10.93
C SER A 25 -4.94 8.54 -9.92
N CYS A 26 -4.33 8.75 -8.75
CA CYS A 26 -4.20 7.69 -7.74
C CYS A 26 -3.78 8.17 -6.34
N LEU A 27 -3.97 7.28 -5.37
CA LEU A 27 -3.36 7.32 -4.04
C LEU A 27 -2.59 6.02 -3.80
N ALA A 28 -1.35 6.12 -3.32
CA ALA A 28 -0.53 4.95 -3.05
C ALA A 28 0.34 5.10 -1.80
N LEU A 29 0.61 3.98 -1.15
CA LEU A 29 1.39 3.88 0.09
C LEU A 29 2.45 2.78 -0.03
N GLY A 30 3.68 3.11 0.35
CA GLY A 30 4.85 2.23 0.30
C GLY A 30 5.24 1.85 -1.12
N GLY A 31 6.51 1.92 -1.50
CA GLY A 31 6.97 1.59 -2.86
C GLY A 31 8.07 0.54 -2.90
N ASP A 32 8.93 0.66 -3.92
CA ASP A 32 10.03 -0.25 -4.24
C ASP A 32 9.56 -1.63 -4.75
N GLY A 33 9.39 -1.72 -6.07
CA GLY A 33 8.78 -2.86 -6.76
C GLY A 33 7.28 -2.66 -7.00
N HIS A 34 6.47 -2.88 -5.97
CA HIS A 34 5.02 -2.67 -5.99
C HIS A 34 4.59 -1.75 -4.85
N PHE A 35 3.43 -1.10 -4.99
CA PHE A 35 2.83 -0.40 -3.87
C PHE A 35 2.29 -1.37 -2.82
N ALA A 36 2.48 -1.09 -1.53
CA ALA A 36 1.81 -1.89 -0.48
C ALA A 36 0.29 -1.74 -0.57
N LEU A 37 -0.16 -0.53 -0.90
CA LEU A 37 -1.54 -0.22 -1.21
C LEU A 37 -1.58 0.85 -2.30
N HIS A 38 -2.31 0.60 -3.37
CA HIS A 38 -2.61 1.57 -4.42
C HIS A 38 -4.12 1.60 -4.63
N LEU A 39 -4.68 2.79 -4.84
CA LEU A 39 -6.09 3.03 -5.13
C LEU A 39 -6.17 3.91 -6.38
N ASP A 40 -7.12 3.59 -7.26
CA ASP A 40 -7.41 4.40 -8.45
C ASP A 40 -8.03 5.76 -8.10
N GLN A 41 -8.21 6.60 -9.11
CA GLN A 41 -8.76 7.94 -8.98
C GLN A 41 -10.19 7.94 -8.43
N GLU A 42 -10.99 6.95 -8.84
CA GLU A 42 -12.39 6.82 -8.46
C GLU A 42 -12.58 6.17 -7.09
N LEU A 43 -11.50 5.67 -6.47
CA LEU A 43 -11.51 4.92 -5.22
C LEU A 43 -12.41 3.67 -5.30
N LEU A 44 -12.42 3.01 -6.45
CA LEU A 44 -13.23 1.82 -6.74
C LEU A 44 -12.38 0.56 -6.90
N GLN A 45 -11.18 0.70 -7.46
CA GLN A 45 -10.22 -0.39 -7.61
C GLN A 45 -8.97 -0.09 -6.79
N GLY A 46 -8.35 -1.14 -6.29
CA GLY A 46 -7.06 -1.05 -5.67
C GLY A 46 -6.20 -2.25 -5.97
N SER A 47 -4.91 -2.07 -5.72
CA SER A 47 -3.94 -3.15 -5.80
C SER A 47 -3.00 -3.18 -4.61
N SER A 48 -2.47 -4.37 -4.32
CA SER A 48 -1.52 -4.61 -3.25
C SER A 48 -0.54 -5.70 -3.67
N GLY A 49 0.75 -5.46 -3.47
CA GLY A 49 1.80 -6.39 -3.84
C GLY A 49 2.97 -6.36 -2.86
N LEU A 50 4.04 -7.05 -3.23
CA LEU A 50 5.28 -7.04 -2.45
C LEU A 50 5.88 -5.62 -2.44
N CYS A 51 6.02 -5.04 -1.24
CA CYS A 51 6.50 -3.68 -1.07
C CYS A 51 7.85 -3.66 -0.35
N GLY A 52 8.88 -3.11 -0.99
CA GLY A 52 10.21 -2.98 -0.39
C GLY A 52 10.26 -1.99 0.77
N THR A 53 9.48 -0.89 0.74
CA THR A 53 9.47 0.12 1.82
C THR A 53 9.07 -0.47 3.18
N PHE A 54 8.04 -1.32 3.22
CA PHE A 54 7.52 -1.90 4.46
C PHE A 54 7.88 -3.38 4.63
N GLY A 55 8.41 -4.03 3.60
CA GLY A 55 8.64 -5.48 3.57
C GLY A 55 7.34 -6.29 3.64
N SER A 56 6.19 -5.68 3.31
CA SER A 56 4.89 -6.34 3.37
C SER A 56 4.66 -7.21 2.13
N PRO A 57 3.98 -8.37 2.26
CA PRO A 57 3.42 -9.08 1.13
C PRO A 57 2.18 -8.33 0.59
N CYS A 58 1.53 -8.91 -0.42
CA CYS A 58 0.17 -8.54 -0.80
C CYS A 58 -0.75 -8.59 0.45
N LEU A 59 -1.47 -7.49 0.69
CA LEU A 59 -2.31 -7.28 1.88
C LEU A 59 -3.73 -7.81 1.70
N SER A 60 -4.11 -8.16 0.48
CA SER A 60 -5.41 -8.70 0.07
C SER A 60 -5.30 -10.18 -0.34
N SER A 61 -6.45 -10.80 -0.63
CA SER A 61 -6.49 -12.20 -1.13
C SER A 61 -5.94 -12.35 -2.56
N SER A 62 -5.87 -11.25 -3.30
CA SER A 62 -5.39 -11.13 -4.67
C SER A 62 -4.73 -9.77 -4.86
N GLU A 63 -3.81 -9.65 -5.83
CA GLU A 63 -3.13 -8.38 -6.08
C GLU A 63 -4.11 -7.26 -6.43
N GLU A 64 -5.13 -7.54 -7.24
CA GLU A 64 -6.20 -6.60 -7.58
C GLU A 64 -7.45 -6.85 -6.71
N PHE A 65 -8.13 -5.78 -6.30
CA PHE A 65 -9.35 -5.85 -5.51
C PHE A 65 -10.29 -4.65 -5.75
N ARG A 66 -11.57 -4.84 -5.45
CA ARG A 66 -12.57 -3.76 -5.44
C ARG A 66 -12.77 -3.20 -4.04
N ILE A 67 -12.93 -1.89 -3.98
CA ILE A 67 -13.18 -1.16 -2.73
C ILE A 67 -14.69 -1.13 -2.50
N ALA A 68 -15.13 -1.67 -1.36
CA ALA A 68 -16.53 -1.59 -0.95
C ALA A 68 -16.82 -0.30 -0.18
N LEU A 69 -15.85 0.15 0.63
CA LEU A 69 -15.92 1.35 1.45
C LEU A 69 -14.49 1.80 1.76
N MET A 70 -14.27 3.11 1.80
CA MET A 70 -13.03 3.71 2.30
C MET A 70 -13.39 4.75 3.37
N GLU A 71 -12.68 4.70 4.48
CA GLU A 71 -12.82 5.65 5.59
C GLU A 71 -11.47 6.30 5.88
N VAL A 72 -11.48 7.61 6.11
CA VAL A 72 -10.31 8.37 6.56
C VAL A 72 -10.69 9.07 7.85
N TRP A 73 -9.88 8.88 8.87
CA TRP A 73 -10.15 9.37 10.22
C TRP A 73 -9.09 10.41 10.61
N GLN A 74 -9.51 11.50 11.23
CA GLN A 74 -8.62 12.46 11.90
C GLN A 74 -8.87 12.43 13.42
N PRO A 75 -7.84 12.71 14.25
CA PRO A 75 -7.98 12.76 15.70
C PRO A 75 -9.01 13.77 16.19
#